data_AF-A0ABD4SD00-F1
#
_entry.id   AF-A0ABD4SD00-F1
#
_cell.length_a   1.000
_cell.length_b   1.000
_cell.length_c   1.000
_cell.angle_alpha   90.00
_cell.angle_beta   90.00
_cell.angle_gamma   90.00
#
_symmetry.space_group_name_H-M   'P 1'
#
loop_
_entity.id
_entity.type
_entity.pdbx_description
1 polymer ?
#
loop_
_entity_poly.entity_id
_entity_poly.type
_entity_poly.pdbx_seq_one_letter_code
_entity_poly.pdbx_strand_id
1 'polypeptide(L)' 'MAKIKGANAVLDVMYKWGIDHLYGFPGGSFDSTMNAIYEMQDKIKFIEVRHEEAGALAASAEYK' A
#
# COMPACT_ATOMS: atom_id res chain seq x y z
N MET A 1 5.13 -4.43 26.25
CA MET A 1 4.49 -3.75 25.10
C MET A 1 4.27 -4.79 24.00
N ALA A 2 3.11 -4.78 23.35
CA ALA A 2 2.92 -5.59 22.15
C ALA A 2 3.80 -5.03 21.02
N LYS A 3 4.39 -5.91 20.20
CA LYS A 3 5.20 -5.54 19.03
C LYS A 3 4.33 -5.58 17.78
N ILE A 4 4.56 -4.64 16.86
CA ILE A 4 3.95 -4.60 15.52
C ILE A 4 5.07 -4.60 14.46
N LYS A 5 4.83 -5.24 13.31
CA LYS A 5 5.73 -5.15 12.16
C LYS A 5 5.69 -3.72 11.61
N GLY A 6 6.84 -3.18 11.19
CA GLY A 6 6.93 -1.80 10.69
C GLY A 6 6.00 -1.52 9.50
N ALA A 7 5.98 -2.42 8.51
CA ALA A 7 5.11 -2.27 7.34
C ALA A 7 3.61 -2.26 7.70
N ASN A 8 3.17 -3.13 8.61
CA ASN A 8 1.79 -3.13 9.10
C ASN A 8 1.45 -1.81 9.82
N ALA A 9 2.37 -1.25 10.59
CA ALA A 9 2.15 0.03 11.26
C ALA A 9 1.98 1.17 10.25
N VAL A 10 2.76 1.18 9.16
CA VAL A 10 2.62 2.17 8.07
C VAL A 10 1.25 2.05 7.40
N LEU A 11 0.83 0.84 7.02
CA LEU A 11 -0.46 0.63 6.38
C LEU A 11 -1.65 0.93 7.31
N ASP A 12 -1.54 0.64 8.60
CA ASP A 12 -2.56 1.00 9.59
C ASP A 12 -2.74 2.52 9.70
N VAL A 13 -1.66 3.30 9.62
CA VAL A 13 -1.74 4.77 9.56
C VAL A 13 -2.41 5.23 8.26
N MET A 14 -2.02 4.65 7.11
CA MET A 14 -2.63 4.97 5.82
C MET A 14 -4.14 4.68 5.81
N TYR A 15 -4.54 3.51 6.29
CA TYR A 15 -5.95 3.12 6.42
C TYR A 15 -6.73 4.11 7.32
N LYS A 16 -6.15 4.50 8.46
CA LYS A 16 -6.75 5.49 9.37
C LYS A 16 -6.89 6.88 8.74
N TRP A 17 -6.09 7.21 7.73
CA TRP A 17 -6.22 8.43 6.94
C TRP A 17 -7.28 8.31 5.84
N GLY A 18 -7.96 7.17 5.73
CA GLY A 18 -8.99 6.92 4.73
C GLY A 18 -8.46 6.45 3.38
N ILE A 19 -7.18 6.04 3.31
CA ILE A 19 -6.62 5.44 2.09
C ILE A 19 -7.11 3.99 2.00
N ASP A 20 -7.90 3.68 0.98
CA ASP A 20 -8.53 2.38 0.74
C ASP A 20 -7.92 1.61 -0.44
N HIS A 21 -7.04 2.24 -1.23
CA HIS A 21 -6.23 1.55 -2.24
C HIS A 21 -4.85 2.18 -2.47
N LEU A 22 -3.95 1.36 -3.01
CA LEU A 22 -2.56 1.70 -3.33
C LEU A 22 -2.26 1.30 -4.76
N TYR A 23 -1.59 2.18 -5.50
CA TYR A 23 -1.01 1.86 -6.81
C TYR A 23 0.46 1.47 -6.64
N GLY A 24 0.92 0.42 -7.32
CA GLY A 24 2.33 0.05 -7.24
C GLY A 24 2.75 -1.10 -8.14
N PHE A 25 4.03 -1.45 -8.07
CA PHE A 25 4.61 -2.61 -8.74
C PHE A 25 5.30 -3.50 -7.69
N PRO A 26 5.07 -4.83 -7.68
CA PRO A 26 5.72 -5.71 -6.74
C PRO A 26 7.23 -5.82 -7.00
N GLY A 27 8.03 -5.85 -5.93
CA GLY A 27 9.48 -6.01 -6.04
C GLY A 27 10.08 -6.60 -4.77
N GLY A 28 11.14 -7.40 -4.91
CA GLY A 28 11.74 -8.15 -3.80
C GLY A 28 12.26 -7.29 -2.64
N SER A 29 12.76 -6.07 -2.93
CA SER A 29 13.17 -5.11 -1.89
C SER A 29 11.99 -4.54 -1.09
N PHE A 30 10.76 -4.78 -1.53
CA PHE A 30 9.52 -4.28 -0.95
C PHE A 30 8.65 -5.40 -0.34
N ASP A 31 9.19 -6.62 -0.22
CA ASP A 31 8.45 -7.82 0.21
C ASP A 31 7.74 -7.68 1.56
N SER A 32 8.37 -7.02 2.55
CA SER A 32 7.74 -6.81 3.86
C SER A 32 6.46 -5.97 3.76
N THR A 33 6.43 -5.01 2.84
CA THR A 33 5.23 -4.20 2.57
C THR A 33 4.22 -4.98 1.75
N MET A 34 4.65 -5.76 0.76
CA MET A 34 3.75 -6.66 0.01
C MET A 34 3.03 -7.64 0.93
N ASN A 35 3.73 -8.21 1.92
CA ASN A 35 3.13 -9.07 2.93
C ASN A 35 2.12 -8.32 3.80
N ALA A 36 2.42 -7.08 4.22
CA ALA A 36 1.49 -6.27 5.00
C ALA A 36 0.23 -5.90 4.20
N ILE A 37 0.39 -5.59 2.91
CA ILE A 37 -0.72 -5.33 1.98
C ILE A 37 -1.60 -6.59 1.86
N TYR A 38 -0.99 -7.77 1.72
CA TYR A 38 -1.72 -9.04 1.69
C TYR A 38 -2.47 -9.31 3.01
N GLU A 39 -1.84 -9.05 4.16
CA GLU A 39 -2.47 -9.18 5.48
C GLU A 39 -3.65 -8.20 5.68
N MET A 40 -3.67 -7.08 4.96
CA MET A 40 -4.71 -6.02 5.04
C MET A 40 -5.61 -5.95 3.80
N GLN A 41 -5.63 -6.99 2.96
CA GLN A 41 -6.35 -7.00 1.68
C GLN A 41 -7.88 -6.86 1.81
N ASP A 42 -8.43 -7.08 3.00
CA ASP A 42 -9.84 -6.83 3.35
C ASP A 42 -10.15 -5.33 3.52
N LYS A 43 -9.12 -4.49 3.69
CA LYS A 43 -9.22 -3.05 3.99
C LYS A 43 -8.59 -2.16 2.93
N ILE A 44 -7.45 -2.57 2.37
CA ILE A 44 -6.69 -1.81 1.37
C ILE A 44 -6.54 -2.65 0.11
N LYS A 45 -6.99 -2.12 -1.03
CA LYS A 45 -6.79 -2.76 -2.34
C LYS A 45 -5.42 -2.40 -2.92
N PHE A 46 -4.73 -3.36 -3.51
CA PHE A 46 -3.51 -3.09 -4.27
C PHE A 46 -3.78 -3.17 -5.76
N ILE A 47 -3.47 -2.09 -6.48
CA ILE A 47 -3.62 -1.98 -7.92
C ILE A 47 -2.23 -2.07 -8.52
N GLU A 48 -1.92 -3.24 -9.07
CA GLU A 48 -0.67 -3.46 -9.79
C GLU A 48 -0.68 -2.66 -11.11
N VAL A 49 0.35 -1.83 -11.30
CA VAL A 49 0.58 -1.11 -12.55
C VAL A 49 1.71 -1.77 -13.35
N ARG A 50 1.87 -1.41 -14.64
CA ARG A 50 2.98 -1.95 -15.46
C ARG A 50 4.29 -1.17 -15.31
N HIS A 51 4.19 0.12 -14.99
CA HIS A 51 5.30 1.02 -14.73
C HIS A 51 4.92 1.90 -13.55
N GLU A 52 5.85 2.12 -12.63
CA GLU A 52 5.63 2.87 -11.39
C GLU A 52 5.20 4.32 -11.68
N GLU A 53 5.73 4.92 -12.76
CA GLU A 53 5.33 6.26 -13.22
C GLU A 53 3.81 6.34 -13.47
N ALA A 54 3.22 5.33 -14.09
CA ALA A 54 1.78 5.30 -14.35
C ALA A 54 0.98 5.22 -13.05
N GLY A 55 1.47 4.47 -12.05
CA GLY A 55 0.85 4.41 -10.73
C GLY A 55 0.94 5.73 -9.97
N ALA A 56 2.08 6.42 -10.06
CA ALA A 56 2.25 7.74 -9.46
C ALA A 56 1.31 8.79 -10.08
N LEU A 57 1.19 8.81 -11.41
CA LEU A 57 0.26 9.69 -12.11
C LEU A 57 -1.20 9.38 -11.76
N ALA A 58 -1.58 8.09 -11.69
CA ALA A 58 -2.92 7.68 -11.30
C ALA A 58 -3.27 8.13 -9.87
N ALA A 59 -2.38 7.88 -8.90
CA ALA A 59 -2.55 8.33 -7.52
C ALA A 59 -2.68 9.86 -7.42
N SER A 60 -1.88 10.61 -8.17
CA SER A 60 -1.95 12.08 -8.20
C SER A 60 -3.23 12.59 -8.85
N ALA A 61 -3.77 11.90 -9.85
CA ALA A 61 -4.98 12.31 -10.56
C ALA A 61 -6.26 12.04 -9.74
N GLU A 62 -6.23 11.02 -8.88
CA GLU A 62 -7.38 10.65 -8.04
C GLU A 62 -7.51 11.49 -6.77
N TYR A 63 -6.42 12.09 -6.31
CA TYR A 63 -6.41 12.99 -5.16
C TYR A 63 -7.43 14.15 -5.35
N LYS A 64 -8.37 14.26 -4.42
CA LYS A 64 -9.41 15.31 -4.36
C LYS A 64 -9.10 16.32 -3.26
#